data_AF-A0A2E8E8X8-F1
#
_entry.id   AF-A0A2E8E8X8-F1
#
_cell.length_a   1.000
_cell.length_b   1.000
_cell.length_c   1.000
_cell.angle_alpha   90.00
_cell.angle_beta   90.00
_cell.angle_gamma   90.00
#
_symmetry.space_group_name_H-M   'P 1'
#
loop_
_entity.id
_entity.type
_entity.pdbx_description
1 polymer ?
#
loop_
_entity_poly.entity_id
_entity_poly.type
_entity_poly.pdbx_seq_one_letter_code
_entity_poly.pdbx_strand_id
1 'polypeptide(L)'
;MRAMVDPPADAMWDAVVTTVTDTGIEEVRPETDEDWLSLERGAVMLVEAGNLLLIDGRRIADEDSVSELPGIDLEPAEIAARVEQDRDAWMRSARELHDAGVVMLNAVRDRNVEALLEGGNRLDVACENCHTRFWYPPDTSGNDAAATDGSPSP
;
A
#
# COMPACT_ATOMS: atom_id res chain seq x y z
N MET A 1 4.99 -0.80 12.22
CA MET A 1 5.00 -0.09 10.93
C MET A 1 3.64 0.43 10.54
N ARG A 2 2.58 -0.33 10.82
CA ARG A 2 1.17 0.08 10.80
C ARG A 2 0.91 1.60 10.88
N ALA A 3 1.21 2.24 12.01
CA ALA A 3 0.92 3.67 12.23
C ALA A 3 1.64 4.65 11.28
N MET A 4 2.67 4.19 10.56
CA MET A 4 3.40 4.97 9.55
C MET A 4 2.96 4.64 8.12
N VAL A 5 2.27 3.51 7.89
CA VAL A 5 1.88 3.05 6.56
C VAL A 5 0.39 3.27 6.32
N ASP A 6 -0.46 2.76 7.21
CA ASP A 6 -1.90 2.70 6.94
C ASP A 6 -2.55 4.10 6.95
N PRO A 7 -2.39 4.95 7.99
CA PRO A 7 -3.05 6.25 7.99
C PRO A 7 -2.69 7.16 6.80
N PRO A 8 -1.41 7.25 6.36
CA PRO A 8 -1.12 8.04 5.18
C PRO A 8 -1.55 7.36 3.87
N ALA A 9 -1.62 6.03 3.79
CA ALA A 9 -2.20 5.35 2.62
C ALA A 9 -3.70 5.65 2.48
N ASP A 10 -4.46 5.50 3.57
CA ASP A 10 -5.89 5.85 3.64
C ASP A 10 -6.10 7.31 3.22
N ALA A 11 -5.29 8.23 3.75
CA ALA A 11 -5.38 9.64 3.38
C ALA A 11 -5.15 9.89 1.88
N MET A 12 -4.34 9.09 1.19
CA MET A 12 -4.11 9.23 -0.25
C MET A 12 -5.28 8.68 -1.06
N TRP A 13 -5.85 7.54 -0.66
CA TRP A 13 -7.02 6.95 -1.34
C TRP A 13 -8.29 7.77 -1.12
N ASP A 14 -8.49 8.27 0.09
CA ASP A 14 -9.64 9.11 0.44
C ASP A 14 -9.52 10.55 -0.09
N ALA A 15 -8.34 10.92 -0.60
CA ALA A 15 -8.10 12.27 -1.12
C ALA A 15 -9.01 12.61 -2.30
N VAL A 16 -9.38 11.62 -3.12
CA VAL A 16 -10.21 11.81 -4.31
C VAL A 16 -11.22 10.69 -4.42
N VAL A 17 -12.49 10.99 -4.16
CA VAL A 17 -13.58 10.00 -4.18
C VAL A 17 -14.73 10.51 -5.03
N THR A 18 -15.21 9.69 -5.95
CA THR A 18 -16.43 9.97 -6.71
C THR A 18 -17.49 8.94 -6.35
N THR A 19 -18.61 9.41 -5.80
CA THR A 19 -19.75 8.57 -5.40
C THR A 19 -20.95 8.87 -6.29
N VAL A 20 -21.49 7.83 -6.91
CA VAL A 20 -22.78 7.92 -7.63
C VAL A 20 -23.90 7.62 -6.65
N THR A 21 -24.77 8.60 -6.42
CA THR A 21 -25.94 8.50 -5.54
C THR A 21 -27.23 8.44 -6.36
N ASP A 22 -28.35 8.22 -5.68
CA ASP A 22 -29.68 8.32 -6.28
C ASP A 22 -30.05 9.75 -6.71
N THR A 23 -29.36 10.76 -6.20
CA THR A 23 -29.63 12.18 -6.46
C THR A 23 -28.59 12.87 -7.36
N GLY A 24 -27.45 12.22 -7.64
CA GLY A 24 -26.43 12.77 -8.52
C GLY A 24 -25.04 12.15 -8.32
N ILE A 25 -24.01 12.91 -8.68
CA ILE A 25 -22.61 12.55 -8.46
C ILE A 25 -22.06 13.48 -7.38
N GLU A 26 -21.46 12.91 -6.34
CA GLU A 26 -20.72 13.63 -5.30
C GLU A 26 -19.22 13.37 -5.50
N GLU A 27 -18.43 14.44 -5.56
CA GLU A 27 -16.97 14.38 -5.74
C GLU A 27 -16.29 15.01 -4.53
N VAL A 28 -15.41 14.25 -3.87
CA VAL A 28 -14.48 14.71 -2.84
C VAL A 28 -13.13 14.88 -3.50
N ARG A 29 -12.49 16.03 -3.31
CA ARG A 29 -11.11 16.28 -3.72
C ARG A 29 -10.46 17.39 -2.89
N PRO A 30 -9.13 17.53 -2.88
CA PRO A 30 -8.45 18.56 -2.10
C PRO A 30 -8.64 19.93 -2.76
N GLU A 31 -9.08 20.93 -2.00
CA GLU A 31 -9.39 22.26 -2.55
C GLU A 31 -8.53 23.35 -1.94
N THR A 32 -8.19 23.22 -0.65
CA THR A 32 -7.49 24.23 0.13
C THR A 32 -6.01 23.93 0.26
N ASP A 33 -5.22 24.97 0.55
CA ASP A 33 -3.80 24.80 0.88
C ASP A 33 -3.58 23.86 2.06
N GLU A 34 -4.52 23.82 3.01
CA GLU A 34 -4.47 22.94 4.19
C GLU A 34 -4.70 21.47 3.81
N ASP A 35 -5.60 21.19 2.86
CA ASP A 35 -5.82 19.84 2.35
C ASP A 35 -4.55 19.30 1.69
N TRP A 36 -3.99 20.08 0.74
CA TRP A 36 -2.77 19.71 0.03
C TRP A 36 -1.57 19.55 0.98
N LEU A 37 -1.42 20.43 1.97
CA LEU A 37 -0.35 20.32 2.96
C LEU A 37 -0.53 19.08 3.84
N SER A 38 -1.76 18.71 4.19
CA SER A 38 -2.05 17.49 4.95
C SER A 38 -1.70 16.24 4.16
N LEU A 39 -2.03 16.22 2.87
CA LEU A 39 -1.64 15.16 1.95
C LEU A 39 -0.12 15.08 1.78
N GLU A 40 0.58 16.22 1.71
CA GLU A 40 2.03 16.22 1.53
C GLU A 40 2.72 15.54 2.73
N ARG A 41 2.26 15.82 3.95
CA ARG A 41 2.76 15.15 5.16
C ARG A 41 2.52 13.64 5.12
N GLY A 42 1.35 13.21 4.64
CA GLY A 42 1.03 11.79 4.47
C GLY A 42 1.93 11.12 3.44
N ALA A 43 2.08 11.70 2.26
CA ALA A 43 2.92 11.16 1.20
C ALA A 43 4.40 11.08 1.61
N VAL A 44 4.93 12.08 2.32
CA VAL A 44 6.27 12.01 2.91
C VAL A 44 6.38 10.84 3.90
N MET A 45 5.38 10.61 4.74
CA MET A 45 5.39 9.49 5.67
C MET A 45 5.44 8.14 4.94
N LEU A 46 4.72 7.97 3.83
CA LEU A 46 4.79 6.74 3.02
C LEU A 46 6.17 6.51 2.42
N VAL A 47 6.78 7.56 1.85
CA VAL A 47 8.14 7.50 1.32
C VAL A 47 9.12 7.05 2.40
N GLU A 48 9.06 7.67 3.57
CA GLU A 48 9.96 7.33 4.67
C GLU A 48 9.65 5.96 5.27
N ALA A 49 8.39 5.54 5.30
CA ALA A 49 8.02 4.20 5.73
C ALA A 49 8.67 3.14 4.83
N GLY A 50 8.66 3.34 3.51
CA GLY A 50 9.36 2.49 2.54
C GLY A 50 10.87 2.39 2.84
N ASN A 51 11.53 3.53 3.08
CA ASN A 51 12.94 3.58 3.46
C ASN A 51 13.22 2.80 4.76
N LEU A 52 12.37 2.98 5.76
CA LEU A 52 12.52 2.32 7.06
C LEU A 52 12.32 0.80 6.98
N LEU A 53 11.54 0.28 6.01
CA LEU A 53 11.39 -1.17 5.80
C LEU A 53 12.63 -1.81 5.17
N LEU A 54 13.49 -1.01 4.52
CA LEU A 54 14.76 -1.45 3.93
C LEU A 54 15.89 -1.59 4.95
N ILE A 55 15.75 -1.03 6.16
CA ILE A 55 16.77 -1.14 7.20
C ILE A 55 16.83 -2.58 7.71
N ASP A 56 18.02 -3.18 7.65
CA ASP A 56 18.25 -4.54 8.16
C ASP A 56 18.06 -4.61 9.68
N GLY A 57 17.39 -5.67 10.14
CA GLY A 57 17.10 -5.89 11.55
C GLY A 57 16.04 -4.96 12.14
N ARG A 58 15.43 -4.06 11.36
CA ARG A 58 14.35 -3.21 11.85
C ARG A 58 13.07 -4.04 12.06
N ARG A 59 12.52 -3.98 13.26
CA ARG A 59 11.25 -4.64 13.60
C ARG A 59 10.07 -4.01 12.85
N ILE A 60 9.20 -4.87 12.31
CA ILE A 60 7.99 -4.48 11.59
C ILE A 60 6.85 -4.17 12.57
N ALA A 61 6.67 -5.00 13.60
CA ALA A 61 5.70 -4.82 14.67
C ALA A 61 6.40 -4.86 16.05
N ASP A 62 5.74 -4.35 17.08
CA ASP A 62 6.22 -4.46 18.46
C ASP A 62 6.02 -5.89 18.98
N GLU A 63 6.75 -6.27 20.04
CA GLU A 63 6.74 -7.64 20.58
C GLU A 63 5.35 -8.13 21.01
N ASP A 64 4.53 -7.25 21.57
CA ASP A 64 3.19 -7.56 22.04
C ASP A 64 2.11 -7.28 20.97
N SER A 65 2.51 -6.96 19.73
CA SER A 65 1.55 -6.73 18.64
C SER A 65 0.87 -8.02 18.22
N VAL A 66 -0.40 -7.91 17.87
CA VAL A 66 -1.20 -8.98 17.27
C VAL A 66 -1.75 -8.52 15.94
N SER A 67 -2.11 -9.48 15.08
CA SER A 67 -2.87 -9.20 13.87
C SER A 67 -4.17 -8.46 14.21
N GLU A 68 -4.54 -7.48 13.38
CA GLU A 68 -5.83 -6.80 13.53
C GLU A 68 -7.00 -7.62 13.03
N LEU A 69 -6.72 -8.55 12.11
CA LEU A 69 -7.68 -9.49 11.55
C LEU A 69 -7.17 -10.92 11.73
N PRO A 70 -7.12 -11.45 12.96
CA PRO A 70 -6.61 -12.79 13.21
C PRO A 70 -7.35 -13.84 12.38
N GLY A 71 -6.60 -14.67 11.66
CA GLY A 71 -7.12 -15.71 10.76
C GLY A 71 -7.41 -15.23 9.33
N ILE A 72 -7.33 -13.92 9.07
CA ILE A 72 -7.28 -13.34 7.72
C ILE A 72 -5.85 -12.89 7.41
N ASP A 73 -5.24 -12.13 8.32
CA ASP A 73 -3.83 -11.75 8.25
C ASP A 73 -2.99 -12.64 9.16
N LEU A 74 -1.74 -12.87 8.76
CA LEU A 74 -0.74 -13.58 9.53
C LEU A 74 -0.37 -12.83 10.81
N GLU A 75 0.03 -13.57 11.84
CA GLU A 75 0.55 -12.95 13.06
C GLU A 75 1.94 -12.33 12.82
N PRO A 76 2.32 -11.27 13.57
CA PRO A 76 3.59 -10.58 13.36
C PRO A 76 4.83 -11.47 13.36
N ALA A 77 4.85 -12.53 14.18
CA ALA A 77 5.95 -13.49 14.21
C ALA A 77 6.04 -14.32 12.92
N GLU A 78 4.92 -14.64 12.30
CA GLU A 78 4.86 -15.38 11.03
C GLU A 78 5.28 -14.50 9.85
N ILE A 79 4.89 -13.23 9.87
CA ILE A 79 5.34 -12.22 8.91
C ILE A 79 6.85 -12.06 9.01
N ALA A 80 7.39 -11.88 10.23
CA ALA A 80 8.83 -11.74 10.45
C ALA A 80 9.62 -12.97 9.95
N ALA A 81 9.10 -14.18 10.17
CA ALA A 81 9.70 -15.40 9.67
C ALA A 81 9.72 -15.47 8.13
N ARG A 82 8.65 -15.02 7.45
CA ARG A 82 8.61 -14.95 5.97
C ARG A 82 9.59 -13.91 5.42
N VAL A 83 9.72 -12.76 6.08
CA VAL A 83 10.68 -11.72 5.68
C VAL A 83 12.12 -12.22 5.80
N GLU A 84 12.44 -12.98 6.85
CA GLU A 84 13.76 -13.61 6.99
C GLU A 84 14.02 -14.65 5.90
N GLN A 85 13.01 -15.43 5.52
CA GLN A 85 13.13 -16.45 4.48
C GLN A 85 13.35 -15.85 3.08
N ASP A 86 12.79 -14.67 2.80
CA ASP A 86 12.91 -14.01 1.50
C ASP A 86 13.12 -12.50 1.61
N ARG A 87 14.28 -12.14 2.15
CA ARG A 87 14.68 -10.75 2.35
C ARG A 87 14.77 -9.98 1.04
N ASP A 88 15.21 -10.62 -0.04
CA ASP A 88 15.34 -9.98 -1.36
C ASP A 88 13.99 -9.55 -1.92
N ALA A 89 12.96 -10.40 -1.82
CA ALA A 89 11.61 -10.03 -2.22
C ALA A 89 11.03 -8.94 -1.32
N TRP A 90 11.23 -9.03 -0.01
CA TRP A 90 10.80 -7.98 0.92
C TRP A 90 11.39 -6.62 0.54
N MET A 91 12.69 -6.57 0.27
CA MET A 91 13.34 -5.33 -0.16
C MET A 91 12.79 -4.80 -1.48
N ARG A 92 12.38 -5.67 -2.42
CA ARG A 92 11.73 -5.23 -3.67
C ARG A 92 10.37 -4.60 -3.39
N SER A 93 9.50 -5.27 -2.61
CA SER A 93 8.19 -4.74 -2.23
C SER A 93 8.30 -3.42 -1.45
N ALA A 94 9.26 -3.32 -0.51
CA ALA A 94 9.51 -2.07 0.23
C ALA A 94 9.93 -0.90 -0.67
N ARG A 95 10.71 -1.17 -1.73
CA ARG A 95 11.06 -0.17 -2.76
C ARG A 95 9.84 0.22 -3.59
N GLU A 96 8.97 -0.72 -3.93
CA GLU A 96 7.73 -0.43 -4.66
C GLU A 96 6.83 0.52 -3.87
N LEU A 97 6.69 0.32 -2.55
CA LEU A 97 5.98 1.24 -1.65
C LEU A 97 6.63 2.64 -1.63
N HIS A 98 7.96 2.71 -1.47
CA HIS A 98 8.69 3.97 -1.54
C HIS A 98 8.43 4.71 -2.86
N ASP A 99 8.54 4.01 -3.98
CA ASP A 99 8.38 4.59 -5.31
C ASP A 99 6.94 5.07 -5.56
N ALA A 100 5.93 4.33 -5.08
CA ALA A 100 4.55 4.77 -5.10
C ALA A 100 4.36 6.05 -4.27
N GLY A 101 4.94 6.10 -3.07
CA GLY A 101 4.95 7.29 -2.22
C GLY A 101 5.60 8.50 -2.91
N VAL A 102 6.69 8.30 -3.67
CA VAL A 102 7.35 9.38 -4.44
C VAL A 102 6.43 9.91 -5.54
N VAL A 103 5.73 9.02 -6.25
CA VAL A 103 4.75 9.42 -7.29
C VAL A 103 3.64 10.26 -6.67
N MET A 104 3.07 9.81 -5.55
CA MET A 104 2.02 10.54 -4.83
C MET A 104 2.53 11.89 -4.29
N LEU A 105 3.73 11.94 -3.72
CA LEU A 105 4.32 13.17 -3.21
C LEU A 105 4.48 14.22 -4.31
N ASN A 106 4.91 13.80 -5.50
CA ASN A 106 5.01 14.71 -6.64
C ASN A 106 3.62 15.18 -7.09
N ALA A 107 2.65 14.27 -7.20
CA ALA A 107 1.27 14.62 -7.55
C ALA A 107 0.66 15.64 -6.57
N VAL A 108 0.88 15.46 -5.27
CA VAL A 108 0.41 16.37 -4.22
C VAL A 108 1.09 17.75 -4.33
N ARG A 109 2.40 17.78 -4.53
CA ARG A 109 3.16 19.04 -4.69
C ARG A 109 2.72 19.82 -5.93
N ASP A 110 2.42 19.11 -7.00
CA ASP A 110 1.92 19.67 -8.25
C ASP A 110 0.41 19.97 -8.21
N ARG A 111 -0.27 19.61 -7.12
CA ARG A 111 -1.74 19.67 -6.95
C ARG A 111 -2.50 19.01 -8.11
N ASN A 112 -1.97 17.90 -8.59
CA ASN A 112 -2.48 17.19 -9.75
C ASN A 112 -3.36 16.01 -9.30
N VAL A 113 -4.69 16.22 -9.31
CA VAL A 113 -5.70 15.24 -8.91
C VAL A 113 -5.64 13.97 -9.76
N GLU A 114 -5.43 14.08 -11.06
CA GLU A 114 -5.33 12.91 -11.96
C GLU A 114 -4.09 12.07 -11.64
N ALA A 115 -2.94 12.73 -11.44
CA ALA A 115 -1.72 12.04 -11.05
C ALA A 115 -1.82 11.44 -9.64
N LEU A 116 -2.63 12.03 -8.76
CA LEU A 116 -2.90 11.49 -7.42
C LEU A 116 -3.73 10.20 -7.49
N LEU A 117 -4.75 10.16 -8.34
CA LEU A 117 -5.54 8.94 -8.62
C LEU A 117 -4.68 7.81 -9.19
N GLU A 118 -3.84 8.11 -10.19
CA GLU A 118 -2.91 7.12 -10.74
C GLU A 118 -1.86 6.68 -9.70
N GLY A 119 -1.39 7.61 -8.87
CA GLY A 119 -0.58 7.31 -7.70
C GLY A 119 -1.27 6.31 -6.76
N GLY A 120 -2.57 6.50 -6.51
CA GLY A 120 -3.45 5.60 -5.76
C GLY A 120 -3.44 4.16 -6.28
N ASN A 121 -3.58 3.99 -7.59
CA ASN A 121 -3.51 2.67 -8.24
C ASN A 121 -2.12 2.02 -8.05
N ARG A 122 -1.05 2.81 -8.19
CA ARG A 122 0.31 2.30 -7.99
C ARG A 122 0.57 1.89 -6.54
N LEU A 123 0.02 2.64 -5.58
CA LEU A 123 0.09 2.29 -4.16
C LEU A 123 -0.66 0.99 -3.88
N ASP A 124 -1.87 0.82 -4.42
CA ASP A 124 -2.65 -0.41 -4.30
C ASP A 124 -1.87 -1.65 -4.79
N VAL A 125 -1.29 -1.56 -5.98
CA VAL A 125 -0.44 -2.63 -6.52
C VAL A 125 0.77 -2.92 -5.62
N ALA A 126 1.42 -1.90 -5.08
CA ALA A 126 2.55 -2.09 -4.16
C ALA A 126 2.13 -2.78 -2.85
N CYS A 127 0.97 -2.40 -2.32
CA CYS A 127 0.36 -3.02 -1.15
C CYS A 127 0.04 -4.50 -1.41
N GLU A 128 -0.65 -4.80 -2.51
CA GLU A 128 -1.07 -6.17 -2.84
C GLU A 128 0.13 -7.09 -3.13
N ASN A 129 1.13 -6.60 -3.88
CA ASN A 129 2.37 -7.36 -4.15
C ASN A 129 3.11 -7.73 -2.86
N CYS A 130 3.07 -6.85 -1.85
CA CYS A 130 3.66 -7.12 -0.55
C CYS A 130 2.77 -8.08 0.26
N HIS A 131 1.47 -7.79 0.34
CA HIS A 131 0.56 -8.47 1.24
C HIS A 131 0.33 -9.93 0.85
N THR A 132 0.13 -10.21 -0.44
CA THR A 132 0.00 -11.58 -0.96
C THR A 132 1.21 -12.47 -0.64
N ARG A 133 2.39 -11.86 -0.49
CA ARG A 133 3.63 -12.60 -0.22
C ARG A 133 3.93 -12.72 1.26
N PHE A 134 3.67 -11.67 2.05
CA PHE A 134 4.18 -11.57 3.42
C PHE A 134 3.10 -11.48 4.49
N TRP A 135 1.88 -11.03 4.14
CA TRP A 135 0.85 -10.64 5.11
C TRP A 135 -0.33 -11.60 5.14
N TYR A 136 -0.77 -12.09 3.98
CA TYR A 136 -1.87 -13.04 3.87
C TYR A 136 -1.36 -14.48 4.03
N PRO A 137 -2.16 -15.38 4.62
CA PRO A 137 -1.90 -16.81 4.57
C PRO A 137 -1.89 -17.29 3.12
N PRO A 138 -1.13 -18.35 2.81
CA PRO A 138 -1.12 -18.92 1.46
C PRO A 138 -2.55 -19.35 1.09
N ASP A 139 -2.93 -19.10 -0.15
CA ASP A 139 -4.26 -19.40 -0.63
C ASP A 139 -4.50 -20.93 -0.59
N THR A 140 -5.38 -21.36 0.31
CA THR A 140 -5.67 -22.79 0.53
C THR A 140 -6.62 -23.36 -0.54
N SER A 141 -7.04 -22.53 -1.50
CA SER A 141 -7.94 -22.92 -2.60
C SER A 141 -7.29 -23.82 -3.67
N GLY A 142 -6.00 -24.12 -3.56
CA GLY A 142 -5.37 -25.21 -4.32
C GLY A 142 -5.26 -24.95 -5.83
N ASN A 143 -4.97 -23.72 -6.23
CA ASN A 143 -4.58 -23.42 -7.61
C ASN A 143 -3.11 -22.98 -7.66
N ASP A 144 -2.21 -23.95 -7.44
CA ASP A 144 -0.84 -23.84 -7.91
C ASP A 144 -0.89 -23.45 -9.39
N ALA A 145 -0.21 -22.36 -9.73
CA ALA A 145 -0.15 -21.80 -11.07
C ALA A 145 0.19 -22.86 -12.14
N ALA A 146 -0.84 -23.47 -12.71
CA ALA A 146 -0.76 -24.06 -14.03
C ALA A 146 -0.53 -22.89 -15.00
N ALA A 147 0.67 -22.86 -15.56
CA ALA A 147 1.05 -21.96 -16.64
C ALA A 147 -0.10 -21.85 -17.65
N THR A 148 -0.72 -20.67 -17.72
CA THR A 148 -1.69 -20.39 -18.78
C THR A 148 -0.90 -20.10 -20.04
N ASP A 149 -0.90 -21.09 -20.92
CA ASP A 149 -0.57 -20.95 -22.32
C ASP A 149 -1.51 -19.93 -22.94
N GLY A 150 -0.97 -18.73 -23.17
CA GLY A 150 -1.68 -17.68 -23.88
C GLY A 150 -2.15 -18.16 -25.24
N SER A 151 -3.46 -18.37 -25.37
CA SER A 151 -4.18 -18.26 -26.64
C SER A 151 -5.20 -17.13 -26.50
N PRO A 152 -5.10 -16.06 -27.32
CA PRO A 152 -6.10 -15.01 -27.33
C PRO A 152 -7.35 -15.53 -28.05
N SER A 153 -8.52 -15.09 -27.60
CA SER A 153 -9.81 -15.34 -28.27
C SER A 153 -10.60 -14.02 -28.33
N PRO A 154 -11.55 -13.92 -29.26
CA PRO A 154 -11.43 -13.47 -30.65
C PRO A 154 -11.68 -11.96 -30.84
#